data_AF-A0A2M7BBM9-F1
#
_entry.id   AF-A0A2M7BBM9-F1
#
_cell.length_a   1.000
_cell.length_b   1.000
_cell.length_c   1.000
_cell.angle_alpha   90.00
_cell.angle_beta   90.00
_cell.angle_gamma   90.00
#
_symmetry.space_group_name_H-M   'P 1'
#
loop_
_entity.id
_entity.type
_entity.pdbx_description
1 polymer ?
#
loop_
_entity_poly.entity_id
_entity_poly.type
_entity_poly.pdbx_seq_one_letter_code
_entity_poly.pdbx_strand_id
1 'polypeptide(L)'
;MTSGRLFCILNSMDETNQVAIDRTNGSTALLELEGLIKQYLSSLENLKKELKSKKEMIDDSFSNDAVYKEQDEKAKADALIKNSTKMQILKTPSLVEVKEKVDELRAQIKEAEENLSDYLLQYQKLTGFNEIEVNGGETMIIVSRAKLVKGSSQK
;
A
#
# COMPACT_ATOMS: atom_id res chain seq x y z
N MET A 1 -20.70 -30.25 -50.92
CA MET A 1 -21.20 -31.26 -49.96
C MET A 1 -21.40 -30.58 -48.62
N THR A 2 -22.65 -30.65 -48.12
CA THR A 2 -23.10 -30.67 -46.72
C THR A 2 -22.42 -29.71 -45.72
N SER A 3 -23.05 -28.63 -45.23
CA SER A 3 -24.33 -28.55 -44.48
C SER A 3 -24.30 -29.33 -43.15
N GLY A 4 -24.67 -28.65 -42.06
CA GLY A 4 -24.92 -29.23 -40.74
C GLY A 4 -24.35 -28.37 -39.63
N ARG A 5 -24.86 -27.15 -39.39
CA ARG A 5 -25.92 -26.90 -38.39
C ARG A 5 -25.75 -27.76 -37.14
N LEU A 6 -25.19 -27.18 -36.09
CA LEU A 6 -25.64 -27.45 -34.73
C LEU A 6 -26.25 -26.14 -34.18
N PHE A 7 -27.45 -25.86 -34.67
CA PHE A 7 -28.40 -24.94 -34.05
C PHE A 7 -29.42 -25.81 -33.34
N CYS A 8 -29.44 -25.75 -32.02
CA CYS A 8 -30.63 -25.89 -31.18
C CYS A 8 -30.31 -25.09 -29.89
N ILE A 9 -30.94 -23.93 -29.63
CA ILE A 9 -32.29 -23.82 -29.05
C ILE A 9 -32.18 -24.24 -27.56
N LEU A 10 -32.42 -23.43 -26.53
CA LEU A 10 -33.39 -22.36 -26.31
C LEU A 10 -32.99 -21.62 -25.01
N ASN A 11 -33.24 -20.30 -24.96
CA ASN A 11 -33.93 -19.54 -23.89
C ASN A 11 -33.72 -19.96 -22.43
N SER A 12 -33.55 -19.09 -21.44
CA SER A 12 -33.89 -17.67 -21.23
C SER A 12 -33.63 -17.44 -19.73
N MET A 13 -33.49 -16.17 -19.31
CA MET A 13 -33.64 -15.71 -17.90
C MET A 13 -32.48 -16.13 -16.96
N ASP A 14 -31.88 -15.30 -16.11
CA ASP A 14 -32.41 -14.12 -15.44
C ASP A 14 -31.31 -13.12 -15.03
N GLU A 15 -31.72 -11.86 -15.13
CA GLU A 15 -31.58 -10.77 -14.16
C GLU A 15 -30.20 -10.35 -13.64
N THR A 16 -29.83 -9.16 -14.12
CA THR A 16 -29.17 -8.10 -13.35
C THR A 16 -29.63 -8.05 -11.90
N ASN A 17 -28.80 -8.51 -10.97
CA ASN A 17 -28.97 -8.24 -9.55
C ASN A 17 -28.47 -6.83 -9.23
N GLN A 18 -29.32 -5.83 -9.51
CA GLN A 18 -29.20 -4.50 -8.91
C GLN A 18 -29.66 -4.61 -7.46
N VAL A 19 -28.71 -4.54 -6.51
CA VAL A 19 -29.04 -4.45 -5.08
C VAL A 19 -29.53 -3.03 -4.80
N ALA A 20 -30.84 -2.82 -4.95
CA ALA A 20 -31.53 -1.68 -4.37
C ALA A 20 -31.42 -1.78 -2.84
N ILE A 21 -30.74 -0.82 -2.21
CA ILE A 21 -30.58 -0.76 -0.75
C ILE A 21 -31.92 -0.30 -0.17
N ASP A 22 -32.76 -1.29 0.15
CA ASP A 22 -33.95 -1.13 0.95
C ASP A 22 -33.56 -0.69 2.37
N ARG A 23 -34.12 0.43 2.84
CA ARG A 23 -33.70 1.09 4.11
C ARG A 23 -34.08 0.29 5.35
N THR A 24 -34.91 -0.75 5.21
CA THR A 24 -35.20 -1.76 6.23
C THR A 24 -34.18 -2.91 6.26
N ASN A 25 -33.57 -3.26 5.13
CA ASN A 25 -32.47 -4.24 5.01
C ASN A 25 -31.08 -3.62 5.27
N GLY A 26 -30.97 -2.30 5.27
CA GLY A 26 -29.72 -1.60 5.58
C GLY A 26 -29.21 -1.86 7.01
N SER A 27 -30.11 -2.11 7.98
CA SER A 27 -29.72 -2.39 9.37
C SER A 27 -29.15 -3.80 9.53
N THR A 28 -29.67 -4.80 8.81
CA THR A 28 -29.15 -6.18 8.83
C THR A 28 -27.84 -6.27 8.05
N ALA A 29 -27.75 -5.65 6.88
CA ALA A 29 -26.53 -5.58 6.09
C ALA A 29 -25.38 -4.84 6.82
N LEU A 30 -25.70 -3.80 7.60
CA LEU A 30 -24.73 -3.10 8.45
C LEU A 30 -24.20 -4.00 9.57
N LEU A 31 -25.07 -4.77 10.24
CA LEU A 31 -24.66 -5.70 11.31
C LEU A 31 -23.84 -6.87 10.78
N GLU A 32 -24.19 -7.39 9.59
CA GLU A 32 -23.41 -8.41 8.89
C GLU A 32 -22.01 -7.89 8.50
N LEU A 33 -21.96 -6.67 7.95
CA LEU A 33 -20.70 -6.01 7.61
C LEU A 33 -19.85 -5.72 8.85
N GLU A 34 -20.47 -5.28 9.95
CA GLU A 34 -19.78 -5.07 11.23
C GLU A 34 -19.23 -6.38 11.81
N GLY A 35 -20.00 -7.47 11.71
CA GLY A 35 -19.56 -8.82 12.07
C GLY A 35 -18.36 -9.27 11.26
N LEU A 36 -18.41 -9.06 9.94
CA LEU A 36 -17.31 -9.38 9.02
C LEU A 36 -16.06 -8.55 9.35
N ILE A 37 -16.21 -7.24 9.56
CA ILE A 37 -15.10 -6.34 9.93
C ILE A 37 -14.44 -6.81 11.23
N LYS A 38 -15.23 -7.14 12.26
CA LYS A 38 -14.71 -7.65 13.55
C LYS A 38 -13.99 -8.99 13.40
N GLN A 39 -14.53 -9.90 12.58
CA GLN A 39 -13.89 -11.19 12.29
C GLN A 39 -12.54 -10.99 11.57
N TYR A 40 -12.51 -10.16 10.53
CA TYR A 40 -11.27 -9.86 9.82
C TYR A 40 -10.27 -9.12 10.70
N LEU A 41 -10.72 -8.23 11.58
CA LEU A 41 -9.86 -7.54 12.55
C LEU A 41 -9.22 -8.54 13.52
N SER A 42 -10.00 -9.46 14.10
CA SER A 42 -9.49 -10.50 15.00
C SER A 42 -8.53 -11.45 14.29
N SER A 43 -8.87 -11.88 13.06
CA SER A 43 -8.00 -12.69 12.21
C SER A 43 -6.67 -11.97 11.93
N LEU A 44 -6.73 -10.68 11.58
CA LEU A 44 -5.56 -9.86 11.30
C LEU A 44 -4.68 -9.66 12.54
N GLU A 45 -5.27 -9.49 13.72
CA GLU A 45 -4.51 -9.44 14.98
C GLU A 45 -3.81 -10.77 15.29
N ASN A 46 -4.49 -11.89 15.08
CA ASN A 46 -3.90 -13.21 15.29
C ASN A 46 -2.76 -13.49 14.29
N LEU A 47 -2.97 -13.20 13.00
CA LEU A 47 -1.93 -13.30 11.98
C LEU A 47 -0.73 -12.41 12.28
N LYS A 48 -0.95 -11.18 12.78
CA LYS A 48 0.14 -10.29 13.23
C LYS A 48 0.92 -10.86 14.41
N LYS A 49 0.23 -11.44 15.40
CA LYS A 49 0.87 -12.08 16.57
C LYS A 49 1.70 -13.29 16.15
N GLU A 50 1.14 -14.15 15.30
CA GLU A 50 1.84 -15.33 14.80
C GLU A 50 3.07 -14.93 13.97
N LEU A 51 2.93 -13.97 13.05
CA LEU A 51 4.05 -13.44 12.29
C LEU A 51 5.16 -12.93 13.22
N LYS A 52 4.81 -12.14 14.24
CA LYS A 52 5.79 -11.62 15.21
C LYS A 52 6.52 -12.75 15.92
N SER A 53 5.80 -13.75 16.42
CA SER A 53 6.40 -14.91 17.10
C SER A 53 7.31 -15.72 16.17
N LYS A 54 6.88 -16.01 14.94
CA LYS A 54 7.70 -16.74 13.97
C LYS A 54 8.94 -15.95 13.58
N LYS A 55 8.83 -14.62 13.47
CA LYS A 55 9.97 -13.75 13.20
C LYS A 55 10.98 -13.78 14.35
N GLU A 56 10.52 -13.66 15.59
CA GLU A 56 11.37 -13.77 16.78
C GLU A 56 12.11 -15.11 16.83
N MET A 57 11.42 -16.23 16.55
CA MET A 57 12.06 -17.56 16.48
C MET A 57 13.16 -17.64 15.40
N ILE A 58 12.95 -17.01 14.26
CA ILE A 58 13.95 -16.95 13.17
C ILE A 58 15.14 -16.09 13.60
N ASP A 59 14.88 -14.91 14.18
CA ASP A 59 15.91 -13.98 14.65
C ASP A 59 16.76 -14.61 15.78
N ASP A 60 16.14 -15.37 16.68
CA ASP A 60 16.83 -16.14 17.73
C ASP A 60 17.69 -17.26 17.13
N SER A 61 17.22 -17.93 16.07
CA SER A 61 17.99 -18.99 15.39
C SER A 61 19.27 -18.44 14.78
N PHE A 62 19.19 -17.26 14.14
CA PHE A 62 20.37 -16.57 13.62
C PHE A 62 21.30 -16.08 14.73
N SER A 63 20.75 -15.57 15.82
CA SER A 63 21.54 -15.09 16.97
C SER A 63 22.25 -16.22 17.71
N ASN A 64 21.79 -17.48 17.61
CA ASN A 64 22.42 -18.61 18.28
C ASN A 64 23.51 -19.29 17.43
N ASP A 65 23.53 -19.06 16.13
CA ASP A 65 24.54 -19.62 15.23
C ASP A 65 25.84 -18.79 15.27
N ALA A 66 26.94 -19.44 15.64
CA ALA A 66 28.25 -18.80 15.76
C ALA A 66 28.84 -18.37 14.41
N VAL A 67 28.57 -19.12 13.34
CA VAL A 67 29.04 -18.80 11.98
C VAL A 67 28.28 -17.58 11.46
N TYR A 68 26.96 -17.54 11.66
CA TYR A 68 26.14 -16.40 11.28
C TYR A 68 26.60 -15.13 11.98
N LYS A 69 26.84 -15.18 13.29
CA LYS A 69 27.35 -14.03 14.06
C LYS A 69 28.66 -13.48 13.52
N GLU A 70 29.64 -14.35 13.25
CA GLU A 70 30.93 -13.92 12.71
C GLU A 70 30.80 -13.27 11.33
N GLN A 71 29.94 -13.83 10.46
CA GLN A 71 29.69 -13.27 9.13
C GLN A 71 28.91 -11.95 9.20
N ASP A 72 27.93 -11.83 10.09
CA ASP A 72 27.17 -10.61 10.33
C ASP A 72 28.06 -9.49 10.88
N GLU A 73 28.98 -9.80 11.79
CA GLU A 73 29.96 -8.83 12.30
C GLU A 73 30.90 -8.34 11.20
N LYS A 74 31.42 -9.25 10.35
CA LYS A 74 32.24 -8.87 9.18
C LYS A 74 31.45 -8.02 8.19
N ALA A 75 30.20 -8.41 7.88
CA ALA A 75 29.34 -7.65 6.98
C ALA A 75 29.02 -6.26 7.54
N LYS A 76 28.80 -6.13 8.84
CA LYS A 76 28.61 -4.83 9.52
C LYS A 76 29.88 -3.99 9.44
N ALA A 77 31.05 -4.57 9.72
CA ALA A 77 32.33 -3.86 9.60
C ALA A 77 32.57 -3.36 8.17
N ASP A 78 32.36 -4.22 7.17
CA ASP A 78 32.50 -3.86 5.76
C ASP A 78 31.46 -2.81 5.32
N ALA A 79 30.23 -2.89 5.83
CA ALA A 79 29.20 -1.90 5.57
C ALA A 79 29.57 -0.53 6.15
N LEU A 80 30.16 -0.48 7.35
CA LEU A 80 30.65 0.76 7.96
C LEU A 80 31.79 1.36 7.12
N ILE A 81 32.76 0.53 6.70
CA ILE A 81 33.86 0.98 5.84
C ILE A 81 33.31 1.51 4.51
N LYS A 82 32.44 0.75 3.84
CA LYS A 82 31.79 1.15 2.58
C LYS A 82 31.04 2.48 2.73
N ASN A 83 30.29 2.65 3.81
CA ASN A 83 29.54 3.89 4.07
C ASN A 83 30.48 5.06 4.36
N SER A 84 31.55 4.84 5.13
CA SER A 84 32.58 5.85 5.38
C SER A 84 33.24 6.30 4.08
N THR A 85 33.67 5.36 3.24
CA THR A 85 34.25 5.64 1.91
C THR A 85 33.26 6.38 1.01
N LYS A 86 31.99 5.97 1.00
CA LYS A 86 30.93 6.69 0.26
C LYS A 86 30.79 8.13 0.73
N MET A 87 30.79 8.37 2.04
CA MET A 87 30.73 9.73 2.59
C MET A 87 31.97 10.55 2.22
N GLN A 88 33.16 9.94 2.19
CA GLN A 88 34.38 10.60 1.74
C GLN A 88 34.32 10.96 0.25
N ILE A 89 33.86 10.04 -0.61
CA ILE A 89 33.67 10.28 -2.05
C ILE A 89 32.66 11.42 -2.27
N LEU A 90 31.55 11.44 -1.53
CA LEU A 90 30.55 12.51 -1.66
C LEU A 90 31.04 13.88 -1.19
N LYS A 91 32.12 13.94 -0.40
CA LYS A 91 32.79 15.20 -0.01
C LYS A 91 33.79 15.69 -1.06
N THR A 92 34.03 14.93 -2.12
CA THR A 92 34.90 15.38 -3.22
C THR A 92 34.26 16.60 -3.91
N PRO A 93 35.04 17.64 -4.27
CA PRO A 93 34.48 18.88 -4.82
C PRO A 93 33.58 18.68 -6.05
N SER A 94 33.85 17.66 -6.88
CA SER A 94 33.04 17.33 -8.06
C SER A 94 31.64 16.80 -7.74
N LEU A 95 31.42 16.26 -6.53
CA LEU A 95 30.16 15.64 -6.13
C LEU A 95 29.39 16.43 -5.06
N VAL A 96 30.02 17.41 -4.40
CA VAL A 96 29.36 18.26 -3.41
C VAL A 96 28.20 19.02 -4.04
N GLU A 97 28.44 19.74 -5.14
CA GLU A 97 27.39 20.47 -5.86
C GLU A 97 26.27 19.56 -6.39
N VAL A 98 26.64 18.35 -6.83
CA VAL A 98 25.67 17.36 -7.33
C VAL A 98 24.81 16.85 -6.18
N LYS A 99 25.40 16.58 -5.02
CA LYS A 99 24.68 16.14 -3.82
C LYS A 99 23.71 17.22 -3.34
N GLU A 100 24.14 18.47 -3.30
CA GLU A 100 23.29 19.59 -2.90
C GLU A 100 22.08 19.72 -3.83
N LYS A 101 22.28 19.67 -5.15
CA LYS A 101 21.18 19.66 -6.13
C LYS A 101 20.24 18.47 -5.95
N VAL A 102 20.77 17.28 -5.65
CA VAL A 102 19.94 16.09 -5.40
C VAL A 102 19.10 16.27 -4.14
N ASP A 103 19.68 16.79 -3.06
CA ASP A 103 18.96 17.02 -1.81
C ASP A 103 17.90 18.12 -1.97
N GLU A 104 18.19 19.17 -2.76
CA GLU A 104 17.23 20.22 -3.13
C GLU A 104 16.06 19.67 -3.97
N LEU A 105 16.35 18.92 -5.05
CA LEU A 105 15.31 18.32 -5.90
C LEU A 105 14.40 17.37 -5.11
N ARG A 106 14.95 16.62 -4.15
CA ARG A 106 14.14 15.77 -3.26
C ARG A 106 13.19 16.56 -2.38
N ALA A 107 13.66 17.70 -1.85
CA ALA A 107 12.80 18.59 -1.07
C ALA A 107 11.68 19.16 -1.94
N GLN A 108 12.00 19.65 -3.14
CA GLN A 108 11.03 20.18 -4.10
C GLN A 108 10.00 19.12 -4.53
N ILE A 109 10.42 17.88 -4.78
CA ILE A 109 9.50 16.78 -5.12
C ILE A 109 8.53 16.51 -3.97
N LYS A 110 9.03 16.43 -2.74
CA LYS A 110 8.18 16.16 -1.57
C LYS A 110 7.15 17.27 -1.34
N GLU A 111 7.55 18.52 -1.48
CA GLU A 111 6.65 19.67 -1.40
C GLU A 111 5.61 19.66 -2.53
N ALA A 112 6.02 19.35 -3.76
CA ALA A 112 5.12 19.22 -4.90
C ALA A 112 4.11 18.08 -4.72
N GLU A 113 4.53 16.93 -4.18
CA GLU A 113 3.66 15.79 -3.87
C GLU A 113 2.64 16.12 -2.77
N GLU A 114 3.06 16.83 -1.72
CA GLU A 114 2.17 17.28 -0.63
C GLU A 114 1.13 18.27 -1.16
N ASN A 115 1.56 19.29 -1.90
CA ASN A 115 0.66 20.26 -2.54
C ASN A 115 -0.31 19.58 -3.52
N LEU A 116 0.19 18.65 -4.33
CA LEU A 116 -0.64 17.88 -5.26
C LEU A 116 -1.70 17.08 -4.50
N SER A 117 -1.33 16.37 -3.43
CA SER A 117 -2.27 15.63 -2.59
C SER A 117 -3.36 16.55 -2.02
N ASP A 118 -2.99 17.73 -1.52
CA ASP A 118 -3.95 18.69 -0.99
C ASP A 118 -4.91 19.22 -2.07
N TYR A 119 -4.43 19.44 -3.29
CA TYR A 119 -5.28 19.83 -4.42
C TYR A 119 -6.20 18.70 -4.88
N LEU A 120 -5.72 17.46 -4.92
CA LEU A 120 -6.53 16.29 -5.28
C LEU A 120 -7.65 16.06 -4.27
N LEU A 121 -7.38 16.22 -2.97
CA LEU A 121 -8.40 16.12 -1.93
C LEU A 121 -9.43 17.25 -2.03
N GLN A 122 -9.01 18.48 -2.36
CA GLN A 122 -9.92 19.59 -2.59
C GLN A 122 -10.79 19.36 -3.84
N TYR A 123 -10.20 18.88 -4.94
CA TYR A 123 -10.92 18.52 -6.14
C TYR A 123 -12.00 17.46 -5.85
N GLN A 124 -11.63 16.39 -5.14
CA GLN A 124 -12.54 15.33 -4.74
C GLN A 124 -13.70 15.87 -3.87
N LYS A 125 -13.42 16.79 -2.95
CA LYS A 125 -14.44 17.44 -2.11
C LYS A 125 -15.42 18.31 -2.91
N LEU A 126 -14.94 19.01 -3.93
CA LEU A 126 -15.75 19.95 -4.72
C LEU A 126 -16.56 19.24 -5.80
N THR A 127 -15.98 18.24 -6.47
CA THR A 127 -16.59 17.61 -7.63
C THR A 127 -17.23 16.26 -7.32
N GLY A 128 -16.79 15.59 -6.25
CA GLY A 128 -17.18 14.22 -5.91
C GLY A 128 -16.59 13.15 -6.84
N PHE A 129 -15.82 13.54 -7.86
CA PHE A 129 -15.18 12.60 -8.78
C PHE A 129 -13.79 12.20 -8.29
N ASN A 130 -13.44 10.95 -8.54
CA ASN A 130 -12.14 10.37 -8.20
C ASN A 130 -11.25 10.24 -9.44
N GLU A 131 -11.61 10.84 -10.57
CA GLU A 131 -10.91 10.72 -11.83
C GLU A 131 -10.50 12.12 -12.34
N ILE A 132 -9.27 12.21 -12.84
CA ILE A 132 -8.74 13.41 -13.47
C ILE A 132 -8.11 13.02 -14.79
N GLU A 133 -8.47 13.75 -15.84
CA GLU A 133 -7.79 13.68 -17.13
C GLU A 133 -6.49 14.48 -17.05
N VAL A 134 -5.37 13.81 -17.31
CA VAL A 134 -4.02 14.39 -17.30
C VAL A 134 -3.59 14.68 -18.73
N ASN A 135 -2.61 15.57 -18.88
CA ASN A 135 -2.05 15.96 -20.17
C ASN A 135 -1.76 14.74 -21.06
N GLY A 136 -2.40 14.69 -22.23
CA GLY A 136 -2.30 13.57 -23.17
C GLY A 136 -3.57 12.72 -23.31
N GLY A 137 -4.64 13.04 -22.58
CA GLY A 137 -5.91 12.32 -22.64
C GLY A 137 -5.92 11.04 -21.79
N GLU A 138 -4.95 10.90 -20.89
CA GLU A 138 -4.88 9.79 -19.94
C GLU A 138 -5.68 10.12 -18.68
N THR A 139 -6.65 9.28 -18.34
CA THR A 139 -7.40 9.41 -17.09
C THR A 139 -6.66 8.69 -15.96
N MET A 140 -6.37 9.43 -14.89
CA MET A 140 -5.79 8.89 -13.66
C MET A 140 -6.82 8.88 -12.54
N ILE A 141 -6.76 7.85 -11.69
CA ILE A 141 -7.67 7.67 -10.55
C ILE A 141 -6.99 8.16 -9.26
N ILE A 142 -7.70 8.98 -8.49
CA ILE A 142 -7.33 9.46 -7.16
C ILE A 142 -7.51 8.31 -6.17
N VAL A 143 -6.40 7.79 -5.61
CA VAL A 143 -6.41 6.73 -4.60
C VAL A 143 -6.21 7.32 -3.21
N SER A 144 -7.29 7.48 -2.43
CA SER A 144 -7.19 7.78 -1.00
C SER A 144 -7.02 6.47 -0.20
N ARG A 145 -5.97 6.37 0.63
CA ARG A 145 -5.77 5.20 1.50
C ARG A 145 -6.41 5.44 2.87
N ALA A 146 -7.62 4.94 3.08
CA ALA A 146 -8.22 4.88 4.41
C ALA A 146 -7.49 3.83 5.28
N LYS A 147 -7.12 4.19 6.51
CA LYS A 147 -6.56 3.27 7.51
C LYS A 147 -7.34 3.40 8.81
N LEU A 148 -7.76 2.27 9.38
CA LEU A 148 -8.37 2.24 10.70
C LEU A 148 -7.26 2.23 11.76
N VAL A 149 -7.21 3.28 12.58
CA VAL A 149 -6.28 3.42 13.70
C VAL A 149 -7.03 3.30 15.01
N LYS A 150 -6.39 2.77 16.05
CA LYS A 150 -6.98 2.71 17.39
C LYS A 150 -7.18 4.15 17.89
N GLY A 151 -8.44 4.57 18.07
CA GLY A 151 -8.75 5.81 18.76
C GLY A 151 -8.42 5.68 20.24
N SER A 152 -7.45 6.44 20.74
CA SER A 152 -7.28 6.60 22.19
C SER A 152 -8.34 7.58 22.69
N SER A 153 -9.52 7.07 23.04
CA SER A 153 -10.48 7.83 23.84
C SER A 153 -9.91 7.89 25.26
N GLN A 154 -9.13 8.94 25.55
CA GLN A 154 -8.78 9.28 26.94
C GLN A 154 -10.09 9.62 27.65
N LYS A 155 -10.44 8.83 28.66
CA LYS A 155 -11.51 9.12 29.59
C LYS A 155 -10.92 9.07 31.00
#